data_AF-A0A5B7WPW6-F1
#
_entry.id   AF-A0A5B7WPW6-F1
#
_cell.length_a   1.000
_cell.length_b   1.000
_cell.length_c   1.000
_cell.angle_alpha   90.00
_cell.angle_beta   90.00
_cell.angle_gamma   90.00
#
_symmetry.space_group_name_H-M   'P 1'
#
loop_
_entity.id
_entity.type
_entity.pdbx_description
1 polymer ?
#
loop_
_entity_poly.entity_id
_entity_poly.type
_entity_poly.pdbx_seq_one_letter_code
_entity_poly.pdbx_strand_id
1 'polypeptide(L)'
;MGASNANSLTEHRSKAIFAATGSPYFSTVLALMATVVILSNIGASKGVAFGPIITDGGFFLFPIAYILGDVISEVYGFKAARRSILVTFALAIFAVVCFWIMIALPSADFYDGQQALERTLGPVWQIVLASVLGFLTGQMANAWVLVKLKERFGERGLIGRLIGSSGVGEFLDTLIFCSIAASVIGIADAASFINYVVVGFVYKTGVEIIFVPLTSLVIRWFKRREPGYRDAGLQGQG
;
A
#
# COMPACT_ATOMS: atom_id res chain seq x y z
N MET A 1 -71.51 15.40 -13.00
CA MET A 1 -71.58 15.74 -11.55
C MET A 1 -71.00 14.56 -10.80
N GLY A 2 -69.99 14.62 -9.94
CA GLY A 2 -69.19 15.68 -9.35
C GLY A 2 -68.04 14.98 -8.61
N ALA A 3 -66.93 15.70 -8.43
CA ALA A 3 -65.65 15.25 -7.89
C ALA A 3 -65.72 14.54 -6.53
N SER A 4 -64.81 13.60 -6.29
CA SER A 4 -63.81 13.68 -5.21
C SER A 4 -63.16 12.31 -4.97
N ASN A 5 -62.08 12.00 -5.70
CA ASN A 5 -61.10 11.03 -5.20
C ASN A 5 -59.86 11.80 -4.80
N ALA A 6 -59.69 11.88 -3.49
CA ALA A 6 -58.66 12.62 -2.80
C ALA A 6 -57.28 12.24 -3.32
N ASN A 7 -56.61 13.27 -3.83
CA ASN A 7 -55.18 13.33 -3.94
C ASN A 7 -54.61 13.33 -2.51
N SER A 8 -53.89 12.28 -2.11
CA SER A 8 -52.97 12.38 -0.98
C SER A 8 -51.72 11.54 -1.21
N LEU A 9 -50.78 12.19 -1.89
CA LEU A 9 -49.36 12.25 -1.54
C LEU A 9 -48.57 10.93 -1.63
N THR A 10 -48.03 10.72 -2.82
CA THR A 10 -46.61 10.44 -3.06
C THR A 10 -45.70 10.62 -1.83
N GLU A 11 -45.45 9.55 -1.08
CA GLU A 11 -44.14 9.40 -0.42
C GLU A 11 -43.18 8.80 -1.45
N HIS A 12 -42.48 9.69 -2.16
CA HIS A 12 -41.19 9.38 -2.75
C HIS A 12 -40.24 8.98 -1.62
N ARG A 13 -40.28 7.72 -1.16
CA ARG A 13 -39.10 7.16 -0.48
C ARG A 13 -38.03 7.05 -1.54
N SER A 14 -37.15 8.05 -1.54
CA SER A 14 -35.88 8.06 -2.24
C SER A 14 -35.22 6.71 -2.00
N LYS A 15 -35.35 5.80 -2.96
CA LYS A 15 -34.55 4.59 -3.00
C LYS A 15 -33.16 5.13 -3.23
N ALA A 16 -32.31 5.14 -2.20
CA ALA A 16 -30.94 5.58 -2.35
C ALA A 16 -30.32 4.72 -3.46
N ILE A 17 -30.15 5.32 -4.65
CA ILE A 17 -29.53 4.68 -5.78
C ILE A 17 -28.03 4.81 -5.53
N PHE A 18 -27.45 3.76 -4.98
CA PHE A 18 -26.01 3.65 -4.83
C PHE A 18 -25.39 3.26 -6.18
N ALA A 19 -24.28 3.93 -6.52
CA ALA A 19 -23.55 3.65 -7.74
C ALA A 19 -23.03 2.21 -7.77
N ALA A 20 -22.98 1.60 -8.97
CA ALA A 20 -22.26 0.36 -9.16
C ALA A 20 -20.77 0.59 -8.89
N THR A 21 -20.33 0.26 -7.67
CA THR A 21 -18.91 0.22 -7.32
C THR A 21 -18.26 -0.88 -8.14
N GLY A 22 -17.32 -0.51 -9.01
CA GLY A 22 -16.44 -1.48 -9.68
C GLY A 22 -15.84 -2.40 -8.62
N SER A 23 -16.07 -3.70 -8.79
CA SER A 23 -15.78 -4.83 -7.89
C SER A 23 -15.63 -4.54 -6.37
N PRO A 24 -16.45 -5.15 -5.49
CA PRO A 24 -16.27 -5.02 -4.04
C PRO A 24 -14.90 -5.50 -3.54
N TYR A 25 -14.23 -6.38 -4.30
CA TYR A 25 -12.88 -6.84 -3.99
C TYR A 25 -11.84 -5.72 -4.16
N PHE A 26 -11.99 -4.84 -5.15
CA PHE A 26 -11.06 -3.73 -5.36
C PHE A 26 -11.06 -2.79 -4.17
N SER A 27 -12.25 -2.36 -3.73
CA SER A 27 -12.41 -1.47 -2.58
C SER A 27 -11.86 -2.09 -1.30
N THR A 28 -12.05 -3.40 -1.11
CA THR A 28 -11.52 -4.13 0.04
C THR A 28 -10.00 -4.19 0.02
N VAL A 29 -9.39 -4.53 -1.12
CA VAL A 29 -7.92 -4.60 -1.25
C VAL A 29 -7.29 -3.22 -1.08
N LEU A 30 -7.91 -2.17 -1.62
CA LEU A 30 -7.48 -0.79 -1.41
C LEU A 30 -7.53 -0.40 0.08
N ALA A 31 -8.64 -0.70 0.76
CA ALA A 31 -8.79 -0.39 2.18
C ALA A 31 -7.77 -1.15 3.04
N LEU A 32 -7.53 -2.42 2.72
CA LEU A 32 -6.50 -3.23 3.37
C LEU A 32 -5.10 -2.65 3.12
N MET A 33 -4.79 -2.27 1.88
CA MET A 33 -3.49 -1.66 1.53
C MET A 33 -3.27 -0.38 2.33
N ALA A 34 -4.27 0.52 2.35
CA ALA A 34 -4.20 1.76 3.11
C ALA A 34 -4.00 1.50 4.61
N THR A 35 -4.77 0.57 5.17
CA THR A 35 -4.69 0.20 6.59
C THR A 35 -3.32 -0.37 6.94
N VAL A 36 -2.82 -1.32 6.14
CA VAL A 36 -1.50 -1.95 6.36
C VAL A 36 -0.38 -0.91 6.29
N VAL A 37 -0.41 0.00 5.32
CA VAL A 37 0.61 1.07 5.22
C VAL A 37 0.57 2.02 6.41
N ILE A 38 -0.63 2.45 6.84
CA ILE A 38 -0.77 3.34 8.00
C ILE A 38 -0.27 2.64 9.27
N LEU A 39 -0.69 1.39 9.52
CA LEU A 39 -0.25 0.62 10.68
C LEU A 39 1.25 0.34 10.65
N SER A 40 1.82 0.08 9.47
CA SER A 40 3.26 -0.11 9.29
C SER A 40 4.03 1.15 9.67
N ASN A 41 3.58 2.33 9.22
CA ASN A 41 4.25 3.60 9.54
C ASN A 41 4.20 3.91 11.05
N ILE A 42 3.11 3.56 11.73
CA ILE A 42 3.02 3.68 13.19
C ILE A 42 3.95 2.65 13.86
N GLY A 43 3.92 1.39 13.42
CA GLY A 43 4.77 0.32 13.95
C GLY A 43 6.26 0.62 13.79
N ALA A 44 6.64 1.25 12.69
CA ALA A 44 8.02 1.63 12.39
C ALA A 44 8.59 2.70 13.34
N SER A 45 7.74 3.40 14.11
CA SER A 45 8.18 4.31 15.18
C SER A 45 8.84 3.58 16.35
N LYS A 46 8.65 2.27 16.44
CA LYS A 46 9.23 1.40 17.47
C LYS A 46 10.36 0.56 16.86
N GLY A 47 11.58 0.73 17.37
CA GLY A 47 12.66 -0.21 17.11
C GLY A 47 12.36 -1.58 17.75
N VAL A 48 12.69 -2.66 17.05
CA VAL A 48 12.55 -4.05 17.48
C VAL A 48 13.91 -4.73 17.33
N ALA A 49 14.30 -5.52 18.33
CA ALA A 49 15.55 -6.28 18.31
C ALA A 49 15.28 -7.78 18.37
N PHE A 50 15.95 -8.53 17.48
CA PHE A 50 16.01 -9.99 17.46
C PHE A 50 17.47 -10.42 17.65
N GLY A 51 17.92 -10.49 18.91
CA GLY A 51 19.33 -10.71 19.22
C GLY A 51 20.19 -9.59 18.62
N PRO A 52 21.17 -9.88 17.72
CA PRO A 52 22.01 -8.86 17.09
C PRO A 52 21.32 -8.08 15.95
N ILE A 53 20.14 -8.51 15.50
CA ILE A 53 19.42 -7.87 14.39
C ILE A 53 18.50 -6.78 14.95
N ILE A 54 18.67 -5.55 14.46
CA ILE A 54 17.78 -4.41 14.77
C ILE A 54 16.90 -4.14 13.55
N THR A 55 15.59 -4.04 13.77
CA THR A 55 14.58 -3.71 12.76
C THR A 55 13.55 -2.76 13.37
N ASP A 56 12.47 -2.46 12.65
CA ASP A 56 11.37 -1.62 13.11
C ASP A 56 10.10 -2.45 13.30
N GLY A 57 9.13 -1.96 14.06
CA GLY A 57 7.90 -2.70 14.38
C GLY A 57 6.93 -2.85 13.20
N GLY A 58 7.15 -2.16 12.08
CA GLY A 58 6.38 -2.27 10.84
C GLY A 58 6.89 -3.34 9.88
N PHE A 59 8.08 -3.90 10.12
CA PHE A 59 8.79 -4.78 9.17
C PHE A 59 7.94 -5.95 8.61
N PHE A 60 7.09 -6.56 9.44
CA PHE A 60 6.27 -7.71 9.05
C PHE A 60 5.02 -7.33 8.22
N LEU A 61 4.60 -6.07 8.28
CA LEU A 61 3.48 -5.55 7.49
C LEU A 61 3.92 -5.15 6.07
N PHE A 62 5.20 -4.87 5.87
CA PHE A 62 5.73 -4.43 4.59
C PHE A 62 5.51 -5.47 3.47
N PRO A 63 5.80 -6.78 3.63
CA PRO A 63 5.48 -7.78 2.61
C PRO A 63 3.99 -7.84 2.27
N ILE A 64 3.11 -7.62 3.26
CA ILE A 64 1.67 -7.59 3.04
C ILE A 64 1.28 -6.41 2.16
N ALA A 65 1.89 -5.23 2.36
CA ALA A 65 1.65 -4.06 1.51
C ALA A 65 2.06 -4.32 0.05
N TYR A 66 3.20 -4.99 -0.17
CA TYR A 66 3.65 -5.38 -1.52
C TYR A 66 2.70 -6.38 -2.17
N ILE A 67 2.31 -7.43 -1.46
CA ILE A 67 1.34 -8.42 -1.96
C ILE A 67 0.05 -7.73 -2.41
N LEU A 68 -0.47 -6.80 -1.60
CA LEU A 68 -1.68 -6.06 -1.95
C LEU A 68 -1.45 -5.15 -3.17
N GLY A 69 -0.31 -4.47 -3.25
CA GLY A 69 0.09 -3.66 -4.40
C GLY A 69 0.19 -4.47 -5.70
N ASP A 70 0.80 -5.66 -5.63
CA ASP A 70 0.92 -6.60 -6.74
C ASP A 70 -0.44 -7.15 -7.17
N VAL A 71 -1.31 -7.50 -6.22
CA VAL A 71 -2.70 -7.89 -6.52
C VAL A 71 -3.41 -6.76 -7.27
N ILE A 72 -3.29 -5.51 -6.81
CA ILE A 72 -3.95 -4.40 -7.48
C ILE A 72 -3.42 -4.24 -8.92
N SER A 73 -2.10 -4.26 -9.07
CA SER A 73 -1.40 -4.06 -10.35
C SER A 73 -1.68 -5.19 -11.34
N GLU A 74 -1.63 -6.44 -10.87
CA GLU A 74 -1.81 -7.62 -11.70
C GLU A 74 -3.28 -7.85 -12.06
N VAL A 75 -4.24 -7.54 -11.18
CA VAL A 75 -5.68 -7.81 -11.42
C VAL A 75 -6.40 -6.64 -12.06
N TYR A 76 -6.13 -5.41 -11.61
CA TYR A 76 -6.88 -4.21 -12.02
C TYR A 76 -6.06 -3.24 -12.88
N GLY A 77 -4.76 -3.52 -13.08
CA GLY A 77 -3.88 -2.77 -13.98
C GLY A 77 -3.31 -1.47 -13.39
N PHE A 78 -2.48 -0.80 -14.21
CA PHE A 78 -1.64 0.31 -13.73
C PHE A 78 -2.44 1.53 -13.27
N LYS A 79 -3.55 1.85 -13.96
CA LYS A 79 -4.39 3.01 -13.59
C LYS A 79 -5.02 2.83 -12.20
N ALA A 80 -5.46 1.60 -11.89
CA ALA A 80 -5.98 1.26 -10.57
C ALA A 80 -4.87 1.27 -9.52
N ALA A 81 -3.72 0.64 -9.81
CA ALA A 81 -2.55 0.62 -8.92
C ALA A 81 -2.06 2.03 -8.57
N ARG A 82 -1.84 2.89 -9.57
CA ARG A 82 -1.44 4.29 -9.36
C ARG A 82 -2.41 5.04 -8.47
N ARG A 83 -3.72 4.88 -8.69
CA ARG A 83 -4.75 5.51 -7.84
C ARG A 83 -4.68 4.97 -6.41
N SER A 84 -4.57 3.66 -6.25
CA SER A 84 -4.53 3.02 -4.93
C SER A 84 -3.30 3.45 -4.12
N ILE A 85 -2.14 3.52 -4.76
CA ILE A 85 -0.89 4.01 -4.18
C ILE A 85 -1.08 5.47 -3.72
N LEU A 86 -1.53 6.36 -4.61
CA LEU A 86 -1.70 7.79 -4.27
C LEU A 86 -2.72 8.01 -3.16
N VAL A 87 -3.85 7.30 -3.17
CA VAL A 87 -4.87 7.40 -2.12
C VAL A 87 -4.31 6.89 -0.79
N THR A 88 -3.59 5.78 -0.79
CA THR A 88 -2.97 5.21 0.42
C THR A 88 -2.01 6.20 1.07
N PHE A 89 -1.14 6.84 0.28
CA PHE A 89 -0.21 7.84 0.80
C PHE A 89 -0.90 9.14 1.23
N ALA A 90 -1.94 9.58 0.52
CA ALA A 90 -2.75 10.71 0.97
C ALA A 90 -3.41 10.43 2.33
N LEU A 91 -3.91 9.21 2.55
CA LEU A 91 -4.47 8.77 3.83
C LEU A 91 -3.39 8.66 4.92
N ALA A 92 -2.17 8.24 4.59
CA ALA A 92 -1.05 8.23 5.53
C ALA A 92 -0.66 9.65 5.97
N ILE A 93 -0.62 10.61 5.04
CA ILE A 93 -0.39 12.03 5.36
C ILE A 93 -1.54 12.57 6.21
N PHE A 94 -2.79 12.23 5.89
CA PHE A 94 -3.93 12.62 6.69
C PHE A 94 -3.84 12.06 8.12
N ALA A 95 -3.43 10.80 8.29
CA ALA A 95 -3.20 10.21 9.60
C ALA A 95 -2.14 10.97 10.41
N VAL A 96 -1.04 11.38 9.77
CA VAL A 96 -0.02 12.24 10.40
C VAL A 96 -0.59 13.57 10.87
N VAL A 97 -1.42 14.23 10.06
CA VAL A 97 -2.09 15.48 10.47
C VAL A 97 -2.98 15.23 11.68
N CYS A 98 -3.74 14.14 11.69
CA CYS A 98 -4.56 13.77 12.84
C CYS A 98 -3.71 13.52 14.09
N PHE A 99 -2.59 12.81 13.99
CA PHE A 99 -1.66 12.57 15.10
C PHE A 99 -1.06 13.87 15.63
N TRP A 100 -0.67 14.78 14.74
CA TRP A 100 -0.17 16.10 15.12
C TRP A 100 -1.23 16.91 15.88
N ILE A 101 -2.48 16.93 15.40
CA ILE A 101 -3.59 17.60 16.10
C ILE A 101 -3.83 16.96 17.47
N MET A 102 -3.87 15.63 17.56
CA MET A 102 -4.07 14.92 18.83
C MET A 102 -2.99 15.25 19.87
N ILE A 103 -1.73 15.37 19.45
CA ILE A 103 -0.62 15.76 20.33
C ILE A 103 -0.73 17.22 20.77
N ALA A 104 -1.12 18.12 19.87
CA ALA A 104 -1.15 19.56 20.12
C ALA A 104 -2.33 20.02 21.01
N LEU A 105 -3.38 19.21 21.12
CA LEU A 105 -4.52 19.51 21.99
C LEU A 105 -4.13 19.43 23.47
N PRO A 106 -4.66 20.32 24.32
CA PRO A 106 -4.36 20.29 25.75
C PRO A 106 -4.90 19.00 26.38
N SER A 107 -4.06 18.33 27.17
CA SER A 107 -4.46 17.17 27.97
C SER A 107 -5.48 17.57 29.03
N ALA A 108 -6.51 16.75 29.23
CA ALA A 108 -7.41 16.90 30.38
C ALA A 108 -6.66 16.61 31.70
N ASP A 109 -7.09 17.21 32.81
CA ASP A 109 -6.42 17.08 34.12
C ASP A 109 -6.28 15.63 34.61
N PHE A 110 -7.18 14.73 34.17
CA PHE A 110 -7.17 13.31 34.52
C PHE A 110 -6.41 12.42 33.52
N TYR A 111 -5.90 12.99 32.42
CA TYR A 111 -5.22 12.23 31.37
C TYR A 111 -3.71 12.19 31.63
N ASP A 112 -3.20 11.03 31.99
CA ASP A 112 -1.78 10.77 32.32
C ASP A 112 -0.95 10.25 31.12
N GLY A 113 -1.58 10.03 29.96
CA GLY A 113 -0.98 9.40 28.78
C GLY A 113 -0.24 10.34 27.82
N GLN A 114 -0.20 11.66 28.05
CA GLN A 114 0.28 12.65 27.08
C GLN A 114 1.71 12.38 26.61
N GLN A 115 2.63 12.14 27.55
CA GLN A 115 4.03 11.90 27.21
C GLN A 115 4.23 10.58 26.43
N ALA A 116 3.41 9.57 26.70
CA ALA A 116 3.46 8.30 25.96
C ALA A 116 2.92 8.46 24.53
N LEU A 117 1.84 9.26 24.37
CA LEU A 117 1.27 9.60 23.08
C LEU A 117 2.29 10.34 22.20
N GLU A 118 2.94 11.37 22.73
CA GLU A 118 3.97 12.15 22.05
C GLU A 118 5.17 11.31 21.61
N ARG A 119 5.67 10.44 22.50
CA ARG A 119 6.80 9.56 22.19
C ARG A 119 6.47 8.55 21.09
N THR A 120 5.22 8.09 21.04
CA THR A 120 4.79 7.04 20.10
C THR A 120 4.41 7.64 18.75
N LEU A 121 3.60 8.70 18.73
CA LEU A 121 3.03 9.24 17.49
C LEU A 121 3.81 10.44 16.94
N GLY A 122 4.60 11.13 17.78
CA GLY A 122 5.41 12.27 17.37
C GLY A 122 6.39 11.97 16.24
N PRO A 123 7.13 10.85 16.25
CA PRO A 123 8.06 10.52 15.16
C PRO A 123 7.41 10.07 13.85
N VAL A 124 6.10 9.74 13.84
CA VAL A 124 5.43 9.08 12.71
C VAL A 124 5.50 9.92 11.42
N TRP A 125 5.49 11.25 11.51
CA TRP A 125 5.57 12.10 10.32
C TRP A 125 6.88 11.93 9.54
N GLN A 126 8.00 11.67 10.22
CA GLN A 126 9.31 11.46 9.59
C GLN A 126 9.31 10.15 8.81
N ILE A 127 8.69 9.11 9.39
CA ILE A 127 8.54 7.80 8.77
C ILE A 127 7.67 7.92 7.53
N VAL A 128 6.50 8.57 7.64
CA VAL A 128 5.62 8.78 6.48
C VAL A 128 6.33 9.59 5.40
N LEU A 129 7.11 10.62 5.75
CA LEU A 129 7.89 11.37 4.78
C LEU A 129 8.91 10.48 4.06
N ALA A 130 9.66 9.65 4.79
CA ALA A 130 10.59 8.69 4.21
C ALA A 130 9.87 7.69 3.28
N SER A 131 8.72 7.16 3.69
CA SER A 131 7.89 6.27 2.87
C SER A 131 7.35 6.96 1.61
N VAL A 132 6.96 8.24 1.69
CA VAL A 132 6.49 9.02 0.54
C VAL A 132 7.62 9.20 -0.48
N LEU A 133 8.87 9.33 -0.04
CA LEU A 133 9.99 9.53 -0.95
C LEU A 133 10.46 8.21 -1.59
N GLY A 134 10.67 7.17 -0.78
CA GLY A 134 11.11 5.85 -1.24
C GLY A 134 9.95 4.99 -1.76
N PHE A 135 9.12 4.52 -0.83
CA PHE A 135 8.13 3.46 -1.07
C PHE A 135 7.09 3.86 -2.13
N LEU A 136 6.71 5.14 -2.21
CA LEU A 136 5.83 5.64 -3.27
C LEU A 136 6.43 5.40 -4.66
N THR A 137 7.70 5.76 -4.84
CA THR A 137 8.40 5.65 -6.12
C THR A 137 8.66 4.19 -6.47
N GLY A 138 9.11 3.40 -5.50
CA GLY A 138 9.31 1.96 -5.66
C GLY A 138 8.03 1.21 -6.05
N GLN A 139 6.92 1.46 -5.34
CA GLN A 139 5.62 0.85 -5.66
C GLN A 139 5.08 1.29 -7.02
N MET A 140 5.26 2.56 -7.39
CA MET A 140 4.84 3.05 -8.70
C MET A 140 5.61 2.36 -9.83
N ALA A 141 6.93 2.21 -9.66
CA ALA A 141 7.78 1.53 -10.62
C ALA A 141 7.47 0.04 -10.71
N ASN A 142 7.31 -0.64 -9.56
CA ASN A 142 6.87 -2.03 -9.50
C ASN A 142 5.56 -2.23 -10.28
N ALA A 143 4.53 -1.45 -9.95
CA ALA A 143 3.23 -1.52 -10.62
C ALA A 143 3.33 -1.29 -12.14
N TRP A 144 4.16 -0.33 -12.56
CA TRP A 144 4.37 -0.03 -13.98
C TRP A 144 5.06 -1.18 -14.72
N VAL A 145 6.17 -1.71 -14.17
CA VAL A 145 6.91 -2.83 -14.78
C VAL A 145 6.05 -4.08 -14.83
N LEU A 146 5.33 -4.40 -13.74
CA LEU A 146 4.47 -5.57 -13.66
C LEU A 146 3.42 -5.55 -14.77
N VAL A 147 2.73 -4.43 -14.92
CA VAL A 147 1.68 -4.27 -15.94
C VAL A 147 2.28 -4.31 -17.34
N LYS A 148 3.44 -3.67 -17.58
CA LYS A 148 4.14 -3.72 -18.87
C LYS A 148 4.58 -5.13 -19.25
N LEU A 149 5.10 -5.90 -18.31
CA LEU A 149 5.46 -7.30 -18.54
C LEU A 149 4.22 -8.14 -18.86
N LYS A 150 3.10 -7.87 -18.20
CA LYS A 150 1.83 -8.55 -18.47
C LYS A 150 1.25 -8.17 -19.84
N GLU A 151 1.30 -6.91 -20.24
CA GLU A 151 0.92 -6.47 -21.59
C GLU A 151 1.74 -7.17 -22.67
N ARG A 152 3.03 -7.44 -22.42
CA ARG A 152 3.94 -8.08 -23.37
C ARG A 152 3.81 -9.61 -23.42
N PHE A 153 3.69 -10.26 -22.27
CA PHE A 153 3.76 -11.73 -22.15
C PHE A 153 2.40 -12.38 -21.84
N GLY A 154 1.34 -11.58 -21.70
CA GLY A 154 0.01 -12.04 -21.35
C GLY A 154 -0.04 -12.70 -19.96
N GLU A 155 -0.91 -13.70 -19.80
CA GLU A 155 -1.10 -14.38 -18.51
C GLU A 155 0.05 -15.34 -18.12
N ARG A 156 0.92 -15.72 -19.07
CA ARG A 156 2.01 -16.68 -18.82
C ARG A 156 3.14 -16.06 -18.00
N GLY A 157 3.69 -16.81 -17.06
CA GLY A 157 4.90 -16.40 -16.32
C GLY A 157 4.68 -15.40 -15.18
N LEU A 158 3.60 -15.53 -14.40
CA LEU A 158 3.31 -14.66 -13.24
C LEU A 158 4.51 -14.51 -12.27
N ILE A 159 5.18 -15.60 -11.91
CA ILE A 159 6.34 -15.58 -11.00
C ILE A 159 7.46 -14.71 -11.56
N GLY A 160 7.79 -14.86 -12.85
CA GLY A 160 8.82 -14.04 -13.50
C GLY A 160 8.44 -12.56 -13.57
N ARG A 161 7.15 -12.24 -13.72
CA ARG A 161 6.67 -10.85 -13.65
C ARG A 161 6.86 -10.26 -12.26
N LEU A 162 6.43 -10.98 -11.22
CA LEU A 162 6.55 -10.54 -9.82
C LEU A 162 8.02 -10.30 -9.46
N ILE A 163 8.90 -11.27 -9.72
CA ILE A 163 10.34 -11.12 -9.43
C ILE A 163 10.94 -9.94 -10.21
N GLY A 164 10.61 -9.83 -11.51
CA GLY A 164 11.15 -8.76 -12.37
C GLY A 164 10.67 -7.37 -11.97
N SER A 165 9.39 -7.22 -11.62
CA SER A 165 8.82 -5.94 -11.21
C SER A 165 9.26 -5.54 -9.82
N SER A 166 9.26 -6.48 -8.87
CA SER A 166 9.74 -6.25 -7.51
C SER A 166 11.22 -5.87 -7.51
N GLY A 167 12.05 -6.51 -8.33
CA GLY A 167 13.46 -6.12 -8.46
C GLY A 167 13.65 -4.66 -8.91
N VAL A 168 12.85 -4.17 -9.85
CA VAL A 168 12.93 -2.75 -10.27
C VAL A 168 12.38 -1.82 -9.20
N GLY A 169 11.25 -2.18 -8.57
CA GLY A 169 10.64 -1.40 -7.51
C GLY A 169 11.55 -1.26 -6.29
N GLU A 170 12.10 -2.38 -5.81
CA GLU A 170 13.02 -2.43 -4.66
C GLU A 170 14.32 -1.69 -4.92
N PHE A 171 14.84 -1.74 -6.15
CA PHE A 171 16.03 -1.00 -6.51
C PHE A 171 15.79 0.51 -6.40
N LEU A 172 14.67 1.01 -6.95
CA LEU A 172 14.35 2.43 -6.88
C LEU A 172 13.99 2.89 -5.47
N ASP A 173 13.23 2.09 -4.72
CA ASP A 173 12.94 2.37 -3.31
C ASP A 173 14.24 2.49 -2.50
N THR A 174 15.10 1.48 -2.61
CA THR A 174 16.37 1.44 -1.87
C THR A 174 17.31 2.57 -2.29
N LEU A 175 17.43 2.85 -3.58
CA LEU A 175 18.30 3.93 -4.06
C LEU A 175 17.86 5.29 -3.52
N ILE A 176 16.57 5.60 -3.58
CA ILE A 176 16.04 6.88 -3.08
C ILE A 176 16.16 6.96 -1.56
N PHE A 177 15.76 5.89 -0.86
CA PHE A 177 15.87 5.80 0.59
C PHE A 177 17.31 5.99 1.05
N CYS A 178 18.26 5.22 0.50
CA CYS A 178 19.67 5.33 0.83
C CYS A 178 20.24 6.71 0.50
N SER A 179 19.82 7.35 -0.59
CA SER A 179 20.28 8.70 -0.95
C SER A 179 19.90 9.74 0.11
N ILE A 180 18.73 9.59 0.71
CA ILE A 180 18.28 10.45 1.81
C ILE A 180 18.98 10.06 3.10
N ALA A 181 18.95 8.76 3.45
CA ALA A 181 19.49 8.24 4.69
C ALA A 181 21.01 8.47 4.82
N ALA A 182 21.77 8.31 3.74
CA ALA A 182 23.22 8.51 3.71
C ALA A 182 23.62 9.91 4.20
N SER A 183 22.87 10.95 3.81
CA SER A 183 23.10 12.32 4.26
C SER A 183 22.84 12.51 5.76
N VAL A 184 21.95 11.72 6.35
CA VAL A 184 21.58 11.77 7.77
C VAL A 184 22.57 10.98 8.64
N ILE A 185 23.03 9.83 8.16
CA ILE A 185 23.94 8.92 8.90
C ILE A 185 25.42 9.22 8.63
N GLY A 186 25.73 10.22 7.82
CA GLY A 186 27.11 10.67 7.57
C GLY A 186 27.91 9.78 6.62
N ILE A 187 27.26 9.02 5.74
CA ILE A 187 27.96 8.31 4.66
C ILE A 187 28.37 9.34 3.60
N ALA A 188 29.66 9.67 3.58
CA ALA A 188 30.22 10.69 2.68
C ALA A 188 30.94 10.08 1.46
N ASP A 189 31.40 8.83 1.56
CA ASP A 189 32.15 8.18 0.50
C ASP A 189 31.27 7.32 -0.42
N ALA A 190 31.61 7.33 -1.72
CA ALA A 190 30.82 6.63 -2.74
C ALA A 190 30.84 5.10 -2.56
N ALA A 191 31.92 4.53 -2.03
CA ALA A 191 32.04 3.09 -1.86
C ALA A 191 31.10 2.56 -0.77
N SER A 192 31.04 3.23 0.38
CA SER A 192 30.11 2.94 1.47
C SER A 192 28.66 3.17 1.05
N PHE A 193 28.38 4.22 0.26
CA PHE A 193 27.05 4.44 -0.30
C PHE A 193 26.61 3.29 -1.21
N ILE A 194 27.46 2.87 -2.16
CA ILE A 194 27.16 1.76 -3.07
C ILE A 194 26.97 0.47 -2.27
N ASN A 195 27.84 0.20 -1.29
CA ASN A 195 27.69 -0.97 -0.41
C ASN A 195 26.34 -0.96 0.32
N TYR A 196 25.96 0.20 0.87
CA TYR A 196 24.70 0.36 1.59
C TYR A 196 23.49 0.10 0.69
N VAL A 197 23.48 0.65 -0.52
CA VAL A 197 22.42 0.41 -1.52
C VAL A 197 22.36 -1.06 -1.91
N VAL A 198 23.51 -1.69 -2.23
CA VAL A 198 23.55 -3.08 -2.70
C VAL A 198 23.09 -4.05 -1.62
N VAL A 199 23.57 -3.89 -0.38
CA VAL A 199 23.17 -4.76 0.74
C VAL A 199 21.67 -4.61 1.03
N GLY A 200 21.17 -3.37 1.09
CA GLY A 200 19.74 -3.11 1.28
C GLY A 200 18.88 -3.71 0.17
N PHE A 201 19.30 -3.54 -1.08
CA PHE A 201 18.58 -4.04 -2.25
C PHE A 201 18.53 -5.56 -2.28
N VAL A 202 19.67 -6.24 -2.05
CA VAL A 202 19.75 -7.71 -2.01
C VAL A 202 18.89 -8.27 -0.88
N TYR A 203 18.93 -7.65 0.31
CA TYR A 203 18.12 -8.06 1.44
C TYR A 203 16.62 -7.94 1.13
N LYS A 204 16.15 -6.76 0.72
CA LYS A 204 14.72 -6.53 0.44
C LYS A 204 14.22 -7.40 -0.71
N THR A 205 14.97 -7.47 -1.81
CA THR A 205 14.62 -8.32 -2.96
C THR A 205 14.60 -9.79 -2.58
N GLY A 206 15.55 -10.24 -1.75
CA GLY A 206 15.61 -11.63 -1.26
C GLY A 206 14.37 -11.99 -0.43
N VAL A 207 13.97 -11.11 0.50
CA VAL A 207 12.73 -11.28 1.27
C VAL A 207 11.53 -11.36 0.33
N GLU A 208 11.41 -10.46 -0.64
CA GLU A 208 10.29 -10.44 -1.56
C GLU A 208 10.20 -11.71 -2.42
N ILE A 209 11.34 -12.20 -2.94
CA ILE A 209 11.42 -13.47 -3.68
C ILE A 209 10.91 -14.65 -2.84
N ILE A 210 11.19 -14.66 -1.53
CA ILE A 210 10.67 -15.69 -0.61
C ILE A 210 9.14 -15.60 -0.49
N PHE A 211 8.57 -14.39 -0.57
CA PHE A 211 7.12 -14.17 -0.51
C PHE A 211 6.40 -14.37 -1.86
N VAL A 212 7.11 -14.37 -3.00
CA VAL A 212 6.51 -14.57 -4.35
C VAL A 212 5.57 -15.79 -4.44
N PRO A 213 5.87 -16.98 -3.88
CA PRO A 213 4.93 -18.09 -3.87
C PRO A 213 3.59 -17.73 -3.21
N LEU A 214 3.64 -17.04 -2.07
CA LEU A 214 2.44 -16.58 -1.36
C LEU A 214 1.70 -15.51 -2.17
N THR A 215 2.42 -14.51 -2.71
CA THR A 215 1.86 -13.47 -3.59
C THR A 215 1.12 -14.10 -4.77
N SER A 216 1.73 -15.11 -5.40
CA SER A 216 1.14 -15.81 -6.54
C SER A 216 -0.15 -16.57 -6.17
N LEU A 217 -0.23 -17.15 -4.97
CA LEU A 217 -1.43 -17.83 -4.47
C LEU A 217 -2.56 -16.83 -4.24
N VAL A 218 -2.26 -15.71 -3.59
CA VAL A 218 -3.23 -14.63 -3.32
C VAL A 218 -3.75 -14.06 -4.64
N ILE A 219 -2.88 -13.73 -5.60
CA ILE A 219 -3.28 -13.24 -6.92
C ILE A 219 -4.19 -14.24 -7.64
N ARG A 220 -3.82 -15.53 -7.66
CA ARG A 220 -4.64 -16.57 -8.30
C ARG A 220 -6.01 -16.69 -7.63
N TRP A 221 -6.08 -16.54 -6.32
CA TRP A 221 -7.35 -16.53 -5.59
C TRP A 221 -8.24 -15.35 -5.98
N PHE A 222 -7.67 -14.14 -6.09
CA PHE A 222 -8.41 -12.95 -6.53
C PHE A 222 -8.90 -13.09 -7.97
N LYS A 223 -8.02 -13.50 -8.89
CA LYS A 223 -8.40 -13.73 -10.30
C LYS A 223 -9.56 -14.73 -10.44
N ARG A 224 -9.63 -15.76 -9.60
CA ARG A 224 -10.73 -16.75 -9.63
C ARG A 224 -12.07 -16.21 -9.11
N ARG A 225 -12.05 -15.20 -8.24
CA ARG A 225 -13.25 -14.67 -7.58
C ARG A 225 -13.76 -13.36 -8.18
N GLU A 226 -12.90 -12.66 -8.90
CA GLU A 226 -13.24 -11.46 -9.66
C GLU A 226 -14.21 -11.77 -10.82
N PRO A 227 -15.45 -11.23 -10.80
CA PRO A 227 -16.42 -11.47 -11.86
C PRO A 227 -15.88 -11.11 -13.25
N GLY A 228 -15.20 -9.96 -13.37
CA GLY A 228 -14.65 -9.50 -14.65
C GLY A 228 -13.56 -10.41 -15.23
N TYR A 229 -12.83 -11.15 -14.38
CA TYR A 229 -11.84 -12.14 -14.84
C TYR A 229 -12.48 -13.48 -15.21
N ARG A 230 -13.54 -13.87 -14.49
CA ARG A 230 -14.32 -15.09 -14.79
C ARG A 230 -15.02 -14.95 -16.14
N ASP A 231 -15.60 -13.79 -16.43
CA ASP A 231 -16.34 -13.54 -17.66
C ASP A 231 -15.40 -13.46 -18.88
N ALA A 232 -14.23 -12.82 -18.74
CA ALA A 232 -13.21 -12.79 -19.79
C ALA A 232 -12.59 -14.18 -20.08
N GLY A 233 -12.46 -15.04 -19.05
CA GLY A 233 -11.97 -16.42 -19.20
C GLY A 233 -12.98 -17.35 -19.88
N LEU A 234 -14.28 -17.03 -19.83
CA LEU A 234 -15.35 -17.76 -20.51
C LEU A 234 -15.50 -17.34 -21.98
N GLN A 235 -15.25 -16.07 -22.31
CA GLN A 235 -15.32 -15.57 -23.70
C GLN A 235 -14.15 -16.01 -24.59
N GLY A 236 -13.01 -16.38 -24.02
CA GLY A 236 -11.84 -16.90 -24.76
C GLY A 236 -11.87 -18.40 -25.08
N GLN A 237 -12.94 -19.11 -24.74
CA GLN A 237 -13.15 -20.55 -25.02
C GLN A 237 -14.33 -20.80 -25.98
N GLY A 238 -14.87 -19.74 -26.60
CA GLY A 238 -15.92 -19.82 -27.62
C GLY A 238 -15.36 -19.72 -29.03
#